data_AF-A0A1H3S6A2-F1
#
_entry.id   AF-A0A1H3S6A2-F1
#
_cell.length_a   1.000
_cell.length_b   1.000
_cell.length_c   1.000
_cell.angle_alpha   90.00
_cell.angle_beta   90.00
_cell.angle_gamma   90.00
#
_symmetry.space_group_name_H-M   'P 1'
#
loop_
_entity.id
_entity.type
_entity.pdbx_description
1 polymer ?
#
loop_
_entity_poly.entity_id
_entity_poly.type
_entity_poly.pdbx_seq_one_letter_code
_entity_poly.pdbx_strand_id
1 'polypeptide(L)'
;MTITWREWTERLSGGDDEDLGAVLTNVRPGRLHKTRVAWANNPETRAFCDLGLHLLYTEQIEGKRRGDDGWKLFNSLSGQRLQTHAWDVMEDATQAERLSVDRFGATWMNAQAYTEDLLAYLYRPTPYVRRILDMRNTMAAMTTTMTLGSVLRAAAAAELEETTNDPIIALQTLVETARPSDPHVRKLHQREEEQALALWAELYEEHFPAYGLQLRPDVEWIDVARLFSTVLEGALVGPHTGSGPGHASDERFRRRPPRRSPSPAPASPQRVGCPRGTSPRGAGHALAAVAAARTGRGARLPLWRRPAHPWRSGRWPTRCYPDRRPPRPLQA
;
A
#
# COMPACT_ATOMS: atom_id res chain seq x y z
N MET A 1 7.02 13.22 -6.83
CA MET A 1 6.84 12.80 -8.24
C MET A 1 5.35 12.58 -8.41
N THR A 2 4.74 13.20 -9.41
CA THR A 2 3.31 13.04 -9.69
C THR A 2 3.12 11.72 -10.43
N ILE A 3 2.26 10.84 -9.90
CA ILE A 3 1.97 9.53 -10.50
C ILE A 3 1.05 9.76 -11.71
N THR A 4 1.39 9.18 -12.86
CA THR A 4 0.53 9.28 -14.05
C THR A 4 -0.72 8.42 -13.91
N TRP A 5 -1.81 8.78 -14.61
CA TRP A 5 -3.04 7.99 -14.61
C TRP A 5 -2.85 6.51 -15.02
N ARG A 6 -1.96 6.27 -15.98
CA ARG A 6 -1.61 4.91 -16.42
C ARG A 6 -0.89 4.13 -15.32
N GLU A 7 0.09 4.72 -14.65
CA GLU A 7 0.78 4.08 -13.53
C GLU A 7 -0.16 3.85 -12.34
N TRP A 8 -1.13 4.74 -12.13
CA TRP A 8 -2.14 4.61 -11.11
C TRP A 8 -3.06 3.40 -11.35
N THR A 9 -3.63 3.31 -12.55
CA THR A 9 -4.51 2.21 -12.94
C THR A 9 -3.77 0.87 -12.99
N GLU A 10 -2.50 0.86 -13.38
CA GLU A 10 -1.67 -0.35 -13.34
C GLU A 10 -1.46 -0.86 -11.90
N ARG A 11 -1.20 0.04 -10.94
CA ARG A 11 -1.06 -0.30 -9.51
C ARG A 11 -2.35 -0.84 -8.92
N LEU A 12 -3.49 -0.25 -9.27
CA LEU A 12 -4.80 -0.72 -8.81
C LEU A 12 -5.28 -1.98 -9.55
N SER A 13 -4.71 -2.35 -10.70
CA SER A 13 -5.22 -3.49 -11.44
C SER A 13 -5.05 -4.80 -10.67
N GLY A 14 -6.18 -5.41 -10.29
CA GLY A 14 -6.23 -6.79 -9.79
C GLY A 14 -6.09 -7.86 -10.89
N GLY A 15 -5.84 -7.46 -12.14
CA GLY A 15 -5.78 -8.34 -13.30
C GLY A 15 -7.13 -8.54 -14.00
N ASP A 16 -7.10 -9.35 -15.06
CA ASP A 16 -8.23 -9.57 -15.96
C ASP A 16 -9.34 -10.43 -15.33
N ASP A 17 -9.00 -11.27 -14.35
CA ASP A 17 -9.91 -12.20 -13.68
C ASP A 17 -10.50 -11.64 -12.36
N GLU A 18 -10.24 -10.37 -12.03
CA GLU A 18 -10.73 -9.77 -10.78
C GLU A 18 -12.26 -9.60 -10.81
N ASP A 19 -12.95 -10.26 -9.86
CA ASP A 19 -14.40 -10.15 -9.67
C ASP A 19 -14.77 -9.07 -8.65
N LEU A 20 -15.08 -7.87 -9.14
CA LEU A 20 -15.63 -6.76 -8.36
C LEU A 20 -17.08 -7.00 -7.92
N GLY A 21 -17.76 -8.01 -8.44
CA GLY A 21 -19.11 -8.38 -8.01
C GLY A 21 -19.20 -8.82 -6.55
N ALA A 22 -18.11 -9.35 -5.98
CA ALA A 22 -18.01 -9.67 -4.56
C ALA A 22 -17.61 -8.47 -3.69
N VAL A 23 -17.00 -7.44 -4.29
CA VAL A 23 -16.46 -6.26 -3.60
C VAL A 23 -17.48 -5.12 -3.56
N LEU A 24 -18.07 -4.78 -4.71
CA LEU A 24 -18.95 -3.63 -4.88
C LEU A 24 -20.41 -4.05 -4.67
N THR A 25 -20.90 -3.85 -3.44
CA THR A 25 -22.21 -4.33 -3.01
C THR A 25 -23.33 -3.32 -3.19
N ASN A 26 -22.99 -2.04 -3.31
CA ASN A 26 -23.94 -0.94 -3.43
C ASN A 26 -24.19 -0.47 -4.88
N VAL A 27 -23.57 -1.12 -5.87
CA VAL A 27 -23.87 -0.91 -7.30
C VAL A 27 -25.29 -1.35 -7.61
N ARG A 28 -26.07 -0.50 -8.29
CA ARG A 28 -27.44 -0.80 -8.78
C ARG A 28 -28.31 -1.50 -7.70
N PRO A 29 -28.51 -0.89 -6.52
CA PRO A 29 -29.18 -1.54 -5.42
C PRO A 29 -30.62 -1.93 -5.82
N GLY A 30 -31.09 -3.09 -5.34
CA GLY A 30 -32.44 -3.60 -5.65
C GLY A 30 -32.61 -4.23 -7.04
N ARG A 31 -31.55 -4.33 -7.85
CA ARG A 31 -31.56 -5.12 -9.09
C ARG A 31 -31.24 -6.59 -8.83
N LEU A 32 -31.54 -7.45 -9.81
CA LEU A 32 -31.18 -8.87 -9.78
C LEU A 32 -29.66 -9.02 -9.57
N HIS A 33 -29.27 -10.03 -8.78
CA HIS A 33 -27.86 -10.28 -8.45
C HIS A 33 -26.96 -10.35 -9.70
N LYS A 34 -27.42 -11.02 -10.77
CA LYS A 34 -26.71 -11.11 -12.06
C LYS A 34 -26.46 -9.74 -12.69
N THR A 35 -27.45 -8.84 -12.65
CA THR A 35 -27.33 -7.48 -13.19
C THR A 35 -26.37 -6.64 -12.36
N ARG A 36 -26.44 -6.73 -11.03
CA ARG A 36 -25.49 -6.05 -10.15
C ARG A 36 -24.06 -6.50 -10.42
N VAL A 37 -23.80 -7.80 -10.47
CA VAL A 37 -22.46 -8.36 -10.74
C VAL A 37 -21.93 -7.90 -12.10
N ALA A 38 -22.78 -7.91 -13.14
CA ALA A 38 -22.39 -7.42 -14.46
C ALA A 38 -22.04 -5.92 -14.47
N TRP A 39 -22.75 -5.11 -13.67
CA TRP A 39 -22.46 -3.69 -13.50
C TRP A 39 -21.23 -3.44 -12.61
N ALA A 40 -20.99 -4.26 -11.59
CA ALA A 40 -19.82 -4.16 -10.73
C ALA A 40 -18.53 -4.46 -11.52
N ASN A 41 -18.57 -5.48 -12.39
CA ASN A 41 -17.46 -5.87 -13.27
C ASN A 41 -17.36 -5.05 -14.56
N ASN A 42 -18.16 -4.01 -14.72
CA ASN A 42 -18.11 -3.16 -15.89
C ASN A 42 -16.88 -2.21 -15.82
N PRO A 43 -16.15 -2.00 -16.94
CA PRO A 43 -14.93 -1.16 -16.95
C PRO A 43 -15.17 0.28 -16.49
N GLU A 44 -16.32 0.88 -16.82
CA GLU A 44 -16.64 2.24 -16.38
C GLU A 44 -16.85 2.30 -14.85
N THR A 45 -17.44 1.27 -14.24
CA THR A 45 -17.58 1.19 -12.77
C THR A 45 -16.22 1.13 -12.08
N ARG A 46 -15.30 0.29 -12.59
CA ARG A 46 -13.91 0.26 -12.11
C ARG A 46 -13.24 1.62 -12.25
N ALA A 47 -13.36 2.26 -13.41
CA ALA A 47 -12.74 3.55 -13.67
C ALA A 47 -13.22 4.66 -12.72
N PHE A 48 -14.50 4.67 -12.34
CA PHE A 48 -14.99 5.59 -11.29
C PHE A 48 -14.35 5.33 -9.92
N CYS A 49 -14.11 4.07 -9.55
CA CYS A 49 -13.40 3.74 -8.32
C CYS A 49 -11.92 4.16 -8.39
N ASP A 50 -11.25 3.89 -9.51
CA ASP A 50 -9.86 4.31 -9.74
C ASP A 50 -9.71 5.84 -9.68
N LEU A 51 -10.62 6.58 -10.30
CA LEU A 51 -10.66 8.05 -10.26
C LEU A 51 -10.89 8.57 -8.85
N GLY A 52 -11.81 7.95 -8.10
CA GLY A 52 -12.08 8.32 -6.71
C GLY A 52 -10.85 8.20 -5.83
N LEU A 53 -10.15 7.07 -5.91
CA LEU A 53 -8.91 6.87 -5.16
C LEU A 53 -7.79 7.80 -5.65
N HIS A 54 -7.66 8.01 -6.96
CA HIS A 54 -6.66 8.94 -7.52
C HIS A 54 -6.88 10.36 -7.00
N LEU A 55 -8.12 10.85 -7.06
CA LEU A 55 -8.49 12.18 -6.61
C LEU A 55 -8.17 12.36 -5.12
N LEU A 56 -8.53 11.38 -4.29
CA LEU A 56 -8.18 11.38 -2.87
C LEU A 56 -6.67 11.44 -2.66
N TYR A 57 -5.89 10.62 -3.37
CA TYR A 57 -4.44 10.62 -3.27
C TYR A 57 -3.84 11.97 -3.66
N THR A 58 -4.24 12.51 -4.82
CA THR A 58 -3.71 13.79 -5.31
C THR A 58 -4.09 14.97 -4.41
N GLU A 59 -5.29 14.98 -3.83
CA GLU A 59 -5.73 16.10 -3.00
C GLU A 59 -5.26 16.01 -1.55
N GLN A 60 -5.01 14.81 -1.01
CA GLN A 60 -4.73 14.59 0.42
C GLN A 60 -3.30 14.19 0.73
N ILE A 61 -2.67 13.44 -0.15
CA ILE A 61 -1.33 12.91 0.10
C ILE A 61 -0.31 13.73 -0.68
N GLU A 62 -0.54 13.95 -1.98
CA GLU A 62 0.33 14.80 -2.80
C GLU A 62 0.04 16.29 -2.58
N GLY A 63 -1.24 16.65 -2.53
CA GLY A 63 -1.70 17.99 -2.24
C GLY A 63 -1.32 18.37 -0.81
N LYS A 64 -0.65 19.51 -0.61
CA LYS A 64 -0.23 20.01 0.71
C LYS A 64 -1.40 20.40 1.66
N ARG A 65 -2.62 19.91 1.44
CA ARG A 65 -3.75 20.06 2.36
C ARG A 65 -3.58 19.12 3.56
N ARG A 66 -2.63 19.46 4.43
CA ARG A 66 -2.58 18.95 5.81
C ARG A 66 -3.54 19.80 6.64
N GLY A 67 -4.80 19.39 6.71
CA GLY A 67 -5.78 19.97 7.61
C GLY A 67 -6.74 18.90 8.11
N ASP A 68 -7.26 19.05 9.33
CA ASP A 68 -8.12 18.13 10.10
C ASP A 68 -9.43 17.65 9.41
N ASP A 69 -9.61 17.98 8.13
CA ASP A 69 -10.84 17.81 7.35
C ASP A 69 -10.75 16.69 6.30
N GLY A 70 -9.78 15.77 6.40
CA GLY A 70 -9.59 14.70 5.40
C GLY A 70 -10.85 13.86 5.12
N TRP A 71 -11.77 13.76 6.09
CA TRP A 71 -13.07 13.11 5.92
C TRP A 71 -14.06 13.90 5.05
N LYS A 72 -14.01 15.24 5.05
CA LYS A 72 -14.92 16.08 4.25
C LYS A 72 -14.73 15.80 2.76
N LEU A 73 -13.58 15.27 2.37
CA LEU A 73 -13.28 14.96 0.99
C LEU A 73 -13.96 13.71 0.48
N PHE A 74 -14.12 12.66 1.30
CA PHE A 74 -14.94 11.50 0.90
C PHE A 74 -16.38 11.92 0.60
N ASN A 75 -16.94 12.82 1.42
CA ASN A 75 -18.29 13.37 1.20
C ASN A 75 -18.38 14.30 0.00
N SER A 76 -17.23 14.80 -0.46
CA SER A 76 -17.16 15.69 -1.61
C SER A 76 -16.99 14.94 -2.93
N LEU A 77 -16.75 13.61 -2.89
CA LEU A 77 -16.70 12.79 -4.09
C LEU A 77 -18.09 12.71 -4.70
N SER A 78 -18.25 13.29 -5.88
CA SER A 78 -19.51 13.35 -6.63
C SER A 78 -19.26 13.00 -8.09
N GLY A 79 -20.29 12.51 -8.78
CA GLY A 79 -20.20 12.20 -10.21
C GLY A 79 -19.67 13.38 -11.04
N GLN A 80 -20.05 14.62 -10.70
CA GLN A 80 -19.54 15.82 -11.36
C GLN A 80 -18.03 15.99 -11.18
N ARG A 81 -17.52 15.82 -9.95
CA ARG A 81 -16.08 15.95 -9.68
C ARG A 81 -15.28 14.83 -10.31
N LEU A 82 -15.80 13.60 -10.28
CA LEU A 82 -15.16 12.46 -10.95
C LEU A 82 -15.11 12.66 -12.46
N GLN A 83 -16.18 13.19 -13.06
CA GLN A 83 -16.19 13.52 -14.48
C GLN A 83 -15.17 14.60 -14.83
N THR A 84 -15.12 15.70 -14.07
CA THR A 84 -14.11 16.76 -14.28
C THR A 84 -12.70 16.18 -14.15
N HIS A 85 -12.44 15.40 -13.10
CA HIS A 85 -11.14 14.77 -12.89
C HIS A 85 -10.77 13.80 -14.01
N ALA A 86 -11.74 13.07 -14.57
CA ALA A 86 -11.53 12.20 -15.72
C ALA A 86 -11.01 12.97 -16.94
N TRP A 87 -11.58 14.14 -17.23
CA TRP A 87 -11.13 15.01 -18.32
C TRP A 87 -9.70 15.55 -18.11
N ASP A 88 -9.28 15.72 -16.85
CA ASP A 88 -7.97 16.28 -16.53
C ASP A 88 -6.85 15.22 -16.61
N VAL A 89 -7.12 13.98 -16.20
CA VAL A 89 -6.07 12.95 -16.03
C VAL A 89 -6.04 11.87 -17.11
N MET A 90 -7.15 11.66 -17.84
CA MET A 90 -7.25 10.58 -18.83
C MET A 90 -6.80 11.06 -20.21
N GLU A 91 -5.92 10.29 -20.84
CA GLU A 91 -5.43 10.60 -22.19
C GLU A 91 -6.50 10.35 -23.28
N ASP A 92 -7.36 9.35 -23.07
CA ASP A 92 -8.45 9.02 -24.00
C ASP A 92 -9.74 9.79 -23.66
N ALA A 93 -10.03 10.81 -24.46
CA ALA A 93 -11.24 11.62 -24.36
C ALA A 93 -12.54 10.79 -24.48
N THR A 94 -12.54 9.71 -25.27
CA THR A 94 -13.71 8.82 -25.42
C THR A 94 -13.95 8.03 -24.14
N GLN A 95 -12.88 7.66 -23.44
CA GLN A 95 -12.99 7.02 -22.13
C GLN A 95 -13.49 8.01 -21.07
N ALA A 96 -12.96 9.24 -21.06
CA ALA A 96 -13.41 10.30 -20.16
C ALA A 96 -14.89 10.65 -20.37
N GLU A 97 -15.35 10.76 -21.62
CA GLU A 97 -16.75 11.06 -21.95
C GLU A 97 -17.73 10.01 -21.41
N ARG A 98 -17.36 8.73 -21.43
CA ARG A 98 -18.18 7.62 -20.88
C ARG A 98 -18.36 7.72 -19.37
N LEU A 99 -17.50 8.45 -18.66
CA LEU A 99 -17.55 8.64 -17.20
C LEU A 99 -18.37 9.87 -16.84
N SER A 100 -19.63 9.89 -17.28
CA SER A 100 -20.55 11.00 -17.07
C SER A 100 -21.25 10.97 -15.70
N VAL A 101 -21.79 12.12 -15.28
CA VAL A 101 -22.65 12.22 -14.08
C VAL A 101 -23.85 11.28 -14.18
N ASP A 102 -24.47 11.19 -15.35
CA ASP A 102 -25.60 10.29 -15.58
C ASP A 102 -25.20 8.83 -15.42
N ARG A 103 -24.02 8.46 -15.93
CA ARG A 103 -23.49 7.10 -15.75
C ARG A 103 -23.21 6.82 -14.28
N PHE A 104 -22.65 7.79 -13.54
CA PHE A 104 -22.43 7.67 -12.10
C PHE A 104 -23.74 7.46 -11.34
N GLY A 105 -24.75 8.30 -11.55
CA GLY A 105 -26.07 8.19 -10.91
C GLY A 105 -26.86 6.96 -11.35
N ALA A 106 -26.55 6.42 -12.53
CA ALA A 106 -27.04 5.13 -12.95
C ALA A 106 -26.39 3.99 -12.13
N THR A 107 -25.10 4.06 -11.81
CA THR A 107 -24.36 3.03 -11.08
C THR A 107 -24.67 3.05 -9.58
N TRP A 108 -24.60 4.22 -8.92
CA TRP A 108 -24.84 4.37 -7.48
C TRP A 108 -26.04 5.27 -7.20
N MET A 109 -26.81 4.89 -6.18
CA MET A 109 -28.01 5.65 -5.81
C MET A 109 -27.69 7.02 -5.20
N ASN A 110 -26.58 7.12 -4.47
CA ASN A 110 -26.13 8.34 -3.80
C ASN A 110 -24.62 8.29 -3.51
N ALA A 111 -24.07 9.41 -3.03
CA ALA A 111 -22.65 9.53 -2.71
C ALA A 111 -22.20 8.55 -1.60
N GLN A 112 -23.03 8.31 -0.58
CA GLN A 112 -22.70 7.39 0.51
C GLN A 112 -22.52 5.94 0.00
N ALA A 113 -23.42 5.48 -0.86
CA ALA A 113 -23.33 4.16 -1.51
C ALA A 113 -22.03 4.02 -2.31
N TYR A 114 -21.63 5.07 -3.04
CA TYR A 114 -20.36 5.11 -3.74
C TYR A 114 -19.18 5.11 -2.77
N THR A 115 -19.20 5.89 -1.69
CA THR A 115 -18.13 5.93 -0.69
C THR A 115 -17.92 4.56 -0.03
N GLU A 116 -18.98 3.85 0.33
CA GLU A 116 -18.89 2.50 0.90
C GLU A 116 -18.26 1.50 -0.08
N ASP A 117 -18.70 1.52 -1.34
CA ASP A 117 -18.09 0.69 -2.39
C ASP A 117 -16.64 1.09 -2.68
N LEU A 118 -16.30 2.38 -2.60
CA LEU A 118 -14.94 2.89 -2.79
C LEU A 118 -14.01 2.43 -1.66
N LEU A 119 -14.50 2.39 -0.42
CA LEU A 119 -13.76 1.83 0.72
C LEU A 119 -13.57 0.32 0.54
N ALA A 120 -14.63 -0.42 0.18
CA ALA A 120 -14.51 -1.84 -0.12
C ALA A 120 -13.52 -2.10 -1.27
N TYR A 121 -13.50 -1.23 -2.28
CA TYR A 121 -12.55 -1.26 -3.38
C TYR A 121 -11.12 -1.02 -2.87
N LEU A 122 -10.88 0.01 -2.06
CA LEU A 122 -9.55 0.33 -1.52
C LEU A 122 -8.93 -0.84 -0.74
N TYR A 123 -9.74 -1.55 0.05
CA TYR A 123 -9.31 -2.68 0.88
C TYR A 123 -9.48 -4.04 0.19
N ARG A 124 -9.72 -4.07 -1.13
CA ARG A 124 -9.84 -5.34 -1.84
C ARG A 124 -8.47 -6.01 -1.90
N PRO A 125 -8.39 -7.33 -1.73
CA PRO A 125 -7.11 -8.00 -1.57
C PRO A 125 -6.30 -8.09 -2.87
N THR A 126 -6.92 -8.00 -4.04
CA THR A 126 -6.29 -8.37 -5.32
C THR A 126 -4.99 -7.62 -5.63
N PRO A 127 -4.90 -6.28 -5.51
CA PRO A 127 -3.66 -5.55 -5.76
C PRO A 127 -2.54 -5.99 -4.81
N TYR A 128 -2.87 -6.19 -3.54
CA TYR A 128 -1.93 -6.59 -2.51
C TYR A 128 -1.45 -8.05 -2.69
N VAL A 129 -2.37 -8.97 -3.00
CA VAL A 129 -2.08 -10.38 -3.32
C VAL A 129 -1.09 -10.46 -4.48
N ARG A 130 -1.32 -9.69 -5.54
CA ARG A 130 -0.42 -9.64 -6.69
C ARG A 130 0.99 -9.21 -6.29
N ARG A 131 1.13 -8.20 -5.43
CA ARG A 131 2.42 -7.74 -4.90
C ARG A 131 3.17 -8.86 -4.17
N ILE A 132 2.50 -9.61 -3.29
CA ILE A 132 3.14 -10.75 -2.60
C ILE A 132 3.54 -11.84 -3.60
N LEU A 133 2.72 -12.12 -4.61
CA LEU A 133 3.06 -13.10 -5.64
C LEU A 133 4.26 -12.67 -6.49
N ASP A 134 4.41 -11.37 -6.76
CA ASP A 134 5.58 -10.82 -7.44
C ASP A 134 6.84 -10.93 -6.54
N MET A 135 6.69 -10.69 -5.23
CA MET A 135 7.74 -10.91 -4.24
C MET A 135 8.15 -12.38 -4.14
N ARG A 136 7.19 -13.32 -4.20
CA ARG A 136 7.44 -14.77 -4.22
C ARG A 136 8.38 -15.15 -5.36
N ASN A 137 8.10 -14.67 -6.57
CA ASN A 137 8.96 -14.94 -7.74
C ASN A 137 10.37 -14.36 -7.53
N THR A 138 10.47 -13.18 -6.93
CA THR A 138 11.74 -12.53 -6.62
C THR A 138 12.53 -13.30 -5.56
N MET A 139 11.89 -13.74 -4.48
CA MET A 139 12.49 -14.52 -3.41
C MET A 139 12.93 -15.90 -3.89
N ALA A 140 12.16 -16.56 -4.77
CA ALA A 140 12.55 -17.83 -5.37
C ALA A 140 13.89 -17.72 -6.13
N ALA A 141 14.10 -16.64 -6.90
CA ALA A 141 15.35 -16.39 -7.60
C ALA A 141 16.52 -16.15 -6.61
N MET A 142 16.30 -15.34 -5.58
CA MET A 142 17.33 -15.03 -4.56
C MET A 142 17.73 -16.26 -3.73
N THR A 143 16.77 -17.14 -3.44
CA THR A 143 16.97 -18.31 -2.56
C THR A 143 18.04 -19.27 -3.10
N THR A 144 18.22 -19.31 -4.43
CA THR A 144 19.22 -20.16 -5.09
C THR A 144 20.66 -19.62 -5.02
N THR A 145 20.84 -18.32 -4.75
CA THR A 145 22.14 -17.65 -4.90
C THR A 145 22.61 -16.93 -3.65
N MET A 146 21.74 -16.76 -2.64
CA MET A 146 22.00 -15.94 -1.46
C MET A 146 21.82 -16.73 -0.16
N THR A 147 22.55 -16.33 0.88
CA THR A 147 22.30 -16.83 2.24
C THR A 147 20.97 -16.30 2.77
N LEU A 148 20.35 -17.02 3.70
CA LEU A 148 19.07 -16.63 4.31
C LEU A 148 19.09 -15.18 4.81
N GLY A 149 20.09 -14.80 5.60
CA GLY A 149 20.18 -13.44 6.15
C GLY A 149 20.34 -12.35 5.08
N SER A 150 20.83 -12.68 3.90
CA SER A 150 20.90 -11.74 2.78
C SER A 150 19.56 -11.67 2.03
N VAL A 151 18.87 -12.81 1.85
CA VAL A 151 17.51 -12.84 1.29
C VAL A 151 16.54 -12.06 2.18
N LEU A 152 16.54 -12.29 3.49
CA LEU A 152 15.65 -11.60 4.42
C LEU A 152 15.90 -10.08 4.42
N ARG A 153 17.16 -9.64 4.39
CA ARG A 153 17.47 -8.20 4.30
C ARG A 153 17.02 -7.59 2.98
N ALA A 154 17.22 -8.29 1.87
CA ALA A 154 16.77 -7.82 0.55
C ALA A 154 15.25 -7.75 0.46
N ALA A 155 14.55 -8.80 0.91
CA ALA A 155 13.09 -8.86 0.93
C ALA A 155 12.49 -7.80 1.86
N ALA A 156 13.03 -7.63 3.07
CA ALA A 156 12.56 -6.61 4.00
C ALA A 156 12.82 -5.19 3.49
N ALA A 157 13.97 -4.93 2.85
CA ALA A 157 14.25 -3.63 2.24
C ALA A 157 13.30 -3.34 1.07
N ALA A 158 13.05 -4.32 0.21
CA ALA A 158 12.12 -4.19 -0.91
C ALA A 158 10.68 -3.96 -0.41
N GLU A 159 10.21 -4.75 0.56
CA GLU A 159 8.87 -4.58 1.14
C GLU A 159 8.71 -3.22 1.83
N LEU A 160 9.73 -2.75 2.56
CA LEU A 160 9.70 -1.44 3.21
C LEU A 160 9.69 -0.30 2.19
N GLU A 161 10.50 -0.39 1.13
CA GLU A 161 10.55 0.58 0.05
C GLU A 161 9.22 0.63 -0.71
N GLU A 162 8.66 -0.53 -1.06
CA GLU A 162 7.36 -0.63 -1.72
C GLU A 162 6.26 -0.05 -0.83
N THR A 163 6.15 -0.51 0.41
CA THR A 163 5.10 -0.07 1.34
C THR A 163 5.18 1.43 1.63
N THR A 164 6.37 2.00 1.78
CA THR A 164 6.56 3.44 2.03
C THR A 164 6.15 4.30 0.83
N ASN A 165 6.33 3.80 -0.39
CA ASN A 165 6.06 4.53 -1.62
C ASN A 165 4.72 4.15 -2.27
N ASP A 166 3.96 3.24 -1.65
CA ASP A 166 2.70 2.75 -2.19
C ASP A 166 1.55 3.75 -1.89
N PRO A 167 0.96 4.37 -2.92
CA PRO A 167 -0.15 5.30 -2.72
C PRO A 167 -1.38 4.64 -2.09
N ILE A 168 -1.56 3.33 -2.26
CA ILE A 168 -2.71 2.59 -1.72
C ILE A 168 -2.56 2.41 -0.22
N ILE A 169 -1.37 2.02 0.24
CA ILE A 169 -1.05 1.95 1.68
C ILE A 169 -1.20 3.33 2.33
N ALA A 170 -0.74 4.39 1.66
CA ALA A 170 -0.91 5.75 2.16
C ALA A 170 -2.39 6.15 2.29
N LEU A 171 -3.24 5.75 1.33
CA LEU A 171 -4.69 5.96 1.40
C LEU A 171 -5.36 5.13 2.49
N GLN A 172 -4.99 3.86 2.67
CA GLN A 172 -5.49 3.01 3.76
C GLN A 172 -5.12 3.61 5.13
N THR A 173 -3.87 4.04 5.29
CA THR A 173 -3.40 4.75 6.49
C THR A 173 -4.21 6.03 6.74
N LEU A 174 -4.50 6.81 5.69
CA LEU A 174 -5.34 8.01 5.80
C LEU A 174 -6.76 7.66 6.26
N VAL A 175 -7.35 6.59 5.72
CA VAL A 175 -8.71 6.15 6.10
C VAL A 175 -8.75 5.65 7.55
N GLU A 176 -7.78 4.86 7.97
CA GLU A 176 -7.67 4.34 9.33
C GLU A 176 -7.47 5.44 10.36
N THR A 177 -6.60 6.41 10.05
CA THR A 177 -6.37 7.57 10.93
C THR A 177 -7.57 8.51 10.99
N ALA A 178 -8.30 8.68 9.88
CA ALA A 178 -9.51 9.48 9.84
C ALA A 178 -10.73 8.80 10.49
N ARG A 179 -10.77 7.45 10.52
CA ARG A 179 -11.93 6.67 10.98
C ARG A 179 -11.55 5.51 11.92
N PRO A 180 -10.80 5.77 13.01
CA PRO A 180 -10.27 4.70 13.87
C PRO A 180 -11.36 3.89 14.58
N SER A 181 -12.54 4.48 14.77
CA SER A 181 -13.69 3.84 15.44
C SER A 181 -14.73 3.27 14.46
N ASP A 182 -14.53 3.34 13.15
CA ASP A 182 -15.50 2.78 12.20
C ASP A 182 -15.36 1.23 12.15
N PRO A 183 -16.38 0.47 12.60
CA PRO A 183 -16.33 -0.99 12.56
C PRO A 183 -16.26 -1.56 11.13
N HIS A 184 -16.76 -0.84 10.13
CA HIS A 184 -16.70 -1.27 8.74
C HIS A 184 -15.27 -1.23 8.21
N VAL A 185 -14.57 -0.10 8.40
CA VAL A 185 -13.16 0.06 8.02
C VAL A 185 -12.28 -0.97 8.72
N ARG A 186 -12.46 -1.15 10.04
CA ARG A 186 -11.70 -2.16 10.79
C ARG A 186 -11.90 -3.57 10.25
N LYS A 187 -13.13 -3.92 9.85
CA LYS A 187 -13.44 -5.23 9.26
C LYS A 187 -12.83 -5.41 7.87
N LEU A 188 -12.76 -4.34 7.08
CA LEU A 188 -12.10 -4.36 5.78
C LEU A 188 -10.59 -4.57 5.93
N HIS A 189 -9.94 -3.77 6.78
CA HIS A 189 -8.52 -3.89 7.10
C HIS A 189 -8.17 -5.28 7.64
N GLN A 190 -8.91 -5.77 8.64
CA GLN A 190 -8.69 -7.11 9.20
C GLN A 190 -8.74 -8.21 8.14
N ARG A 191 -9.67 -8.13 7.18
CA ARG A 191 -9.79 -9.13 6.10
C ARG A 191 -8.62 -9.09 5.13
N GLU A 192 -8.12 -7.90 4.84
CA GLU A 192 -6.93 -7.72 4.01
C GLU A 192 -5.69 -8.28 4.75
N GLU A 193 -5.51 -7.91 6.02
CA GLU A 193 -4.41 -8.39 6.87
C GLU A 193 -4.41 -9.91 7.02
N GLU A 194 -5.57 -10.53 7.29
CA GLU A 194 -5.68 -11.99 7.39
C GLU A 194 -5.25 -12.71 6.10
N GLN A 195 -5.58 -12.15 4.94
CA GLN A 195 -5.17 -12.70 3.64
C GLN A 195 -3.69 -12.45 3.36
N ALA A 196 -3.19 -11.27 3.70
CA ALA A 196 -1.78 -10.91 3.62
C ALA A 196 -0.91 -11.90 4.41
N LEU A 197 -1.27 -12.11 5.68
CA LEU A 197 -0.56 -13.01 6.59
C LEU A 197 -0.56 -14.46 6.09
N ALA A 198 -1.68 -14.93 5.54
CA ALA A 198 -1.76 -16.27 4.97
C ALA A 198 -0.78 -16.45 3.79
N LEU A 199 -0.72 -15.49 2.88
CA LEU A 199 0.19 -15.53 1.73
C LEU A 199 1.66 -15.44 2.14
N TRP A 200 1.99 -14.60 3.13
CA TRP A 200 3.33 -14.53 3.69
C TRP A 200 3.72 -15.85 4.38
N ALA A 201 2.80 -16.46 5.13
CA ALA A 201 3.03 -17.75 5.77
C ALA A 201 3.35 -18.84 4.74
N GLU A 202 2.57 -18.93 3.65
CA GLU A 202 2.81 -19.85 2.54
C GLU A 202 4.19 -19.62 1.91
N LEU A 203 4.57 -18.35 1.72
CA LEU A 203 5.86 -17.98 1.16
C LEU A 203 7.02 -18.41 2.07
N TYR A 204 6.90 -18.22 3.39
CA TYR A 204 7.92 -18.66 4.34
C TYR A 204 8.01 -20.19 4.42
N GLU A 205 6.87 -20.87 4.42
CA GLU A 205 6.79 -22.33 4.38
C GLU A 205 7.50 -22.91 3.16
N GLU A 206 7.38 -22.28 2.00
CA GLU A 206 8.01 -22.73 0.77
C GLU A 206 9.54 -22.53 0.79
N HIS A 207 10.03 -21.39 1.26
CA HIS A 207 11.43 -21.01 1.06
C HIS A 207 12.36 -21.31 2.24
N PHE A 208 11.87 -21.26 3.49
CA PHE A 208 12.73 -21.40 4.67
C PHE A 208 13.29 -22.82 4.85
N PRO A 209 12.59 -23.92 4.48
CA PRO A 209 13.16 -25.26 4.53
C PRO A 209 14.42 -25.44 3.67
N ALA A 210 14.58 -24.69 2.58
CA ALA A 210 15.79 -24.72 1.75
C ALA A 210 17.05 -24.26 2.51
N TYR A 211 16.87 -23.55 3.62
CA TYR A 211 17.94 -23.12 4.52
C TYR A 211 18.08 -24.01 5.77
N GLY A 212 17.40 -25.15 5.82
CA GLY A 212 17.41 -26.05 6.97
C GLY A 212 16.61 -25.54 8.17
N LEU A 213 15.76 -24.54 7.98
CA LEU A 213 14.86 -24.06 9.03
C LEU A 213 13.67 -24.98 9.18
N GLN A 214 13.33 -25.29 10.43
CA GLN A 214 12.13 -26.02 10.81
C GLN A 214 11.45 -25.28 11.96
N LEU A 215 10.13 -25.24 11.94
CA LEU A 215 9.35 -24.68 13.03
C LEU A 215 9.38 -25.60 14.25
N ARG A 216 9.16 -25.00 15.42
CA ARG A 216 8.87 -25.77 16.63
C ARG A 216 7.47 -26.41 16.52
N PRO A 217 7.21 -27.55 17.18
CA PRO A 217 5.95 -28.29 17.03
C PRO A 217 4.67 -27.50 17.38
N ASP A 218 4.79 -26.43 18.15
CA ASP A 218 3.72 -25.57 18.65
C ASP A 218 3.60 -24.23 17.91
N VAL A 219 4.40 -24.03 16.85
CA VAL A 219 4.45 -22.79 16.07
C VAL A 219 4.01 -23.06 14.64
N GLU A 220 3.10 -22.25 14.13
CA GLU A 220 2.67 -22.28 12.73
C GLU A 220 3.35 -21.16 11.92
N TRP A 221 3.46 -21.33 10.60
CA TRP A 221 4.03 -20.30 9.72
C TRP A 221 3.26 -18.97 9.76
N ILE A 222 1.97 -19.03 10.08
CA ILE A 222 1.13 -17.84 10.28
C ILE A 222 1.59 -17.01 11.49
N ASP A 223 2.12 -17.65 12.54
CA ASP A 223 2.66 -16.95 13.71
C ASP A 223 3.96 -16.23 13.37
N VAL A 224 4.79 -16.84 12.52
CA VAL A 224 6.00 -16.21 11.99
C VAL A 224 5.64 -15.01 11.11
N ALA A 225 4.64 -15.16 10.24
CA ALA A 225 4.15 -14.05 9.42
C ALA A 225 3.64 -12.88 10.26
N ARG A 226 2.85 -13.16 11.30
CA ARG A 226 2.41 -12.12 12.24
C ARG A 226 3.58 -11.40 12.90
N LEU A 227 4.56 -12.15 13.39
CA LEU A 227 5.74 -11.58 14.05
C LEU A 227 6.50 -10.63 13.10
N PHE A 228 6.73 -11.05 11.86
CA PHE A 228 7.45 -10.23 10.88
C PHE A 228 6.65 -9.01 10.43
N SER A 229 5.34 -9.15 10.19
CA SER A 229 4.46 -8.00 9.90
C SER A 229 4.46 -6.99 11.04
N THR A 230 4.34 -7.43 12.30
CA THR A 230 4.40 -6.53 13.46
C THR A 230 5.73 -5.77 13.55
N VAL A 231 6.85 -6.44 13.26
CA VAL A 231 8.18 -5.79 13.24
C VAL A 231 8.27 -4.76 12.11
N LEU A 232 7.76 -5.10 10.92
CA LEU A 232 7.75 -4.22 9.76
C LEU A 232 6.87 -2.98 9.99
N GLU A 233 5.67 -3.16 10.53
CA GLU A 233 4.77 -2.07 10.93
C GLU A 233 5.41 -1.16 11.98
N GLY A 234 6.07 -1.73 12.99
CA GLY A 234 6.85 -0.96 13.97
C GLY A 234 7.98 -0.15 13.33
N ALA A 235 8.64 -0.71 12.31
CA ALA A 235 9.68 -0.02 11.55
C ALA A 235 9.13 1.11 10.65
N LEU A 236 7.88 1.04 10.21
CA LEU A 236 7.20 2.11 9.46
C LEU A 236 6.84 3.31 10.36
N VAL A 237 6.49 3.05 11.63
CA VAL A 237 6.15 4.09 12.61
C VAL A 237 7.40 4.78 13.19
N GLY A 238 8.48 4.03 13.45
CA GLY A 238 9.70 4.51 14.12
C GLY A 238 10.37 5.77 13.53
N PRO A 239 10.48 5.94 12.19
CA PRO A 239 11.05 7.14 11.58
C PRO A 239 10.23 8.41 11.83
N HIS A 240 8.93 8.29 12.11
CA HIS A 240 8.01 9.41 12.28
C HIS A 240 7.86 9.85 13.74
N THR A 241 8.24 9.00 14.70
CA THR A 241 8.18 9.29 16.14
C THR A 241 9.55 9.65 16.76
N GLY A 242 10.63 9.57 15.99
CA GLY A 242 12.02 9.63 16.48
C GLY A 242 12.85 10.84 16.02
N SER A 243 12.25 12.00 15.72
CA SER A 243 13.01 13.24 15.46
C SER A 243 12.32 14.46 16.08
N GLY A 244 12.07 14.38 17.38
CA GLY A 244 12.08 15.57 18.23
C GLY A 244 13.53 16.03 18.45
N PRO A 245 13.86 17.33 18.33
CA PRO A 245 15.22 17.81 18.52
C PRO A 245 15.55 17.75 20.01
N GLY A 246 16.30 16.74 20.45
CA GLY A 246 16.64 16.64 21.86
C GLY A 246 17.46 15.43 22.22
N HIS A 247 18.74 15.42 21.82
CA HIS A 247 19.86 15.19 22.73
C HIS A 247 21.17 15.31 21.94
N ALA A 248 21.56 16.56 21.68
CA ALA A 248 22.96 16.88 21.61
C ALA A 248 23.55 16.50 22.96
N SER A 249 24.36 15.45 22.96
CA SER A 249 25.14 15.04 24.10
C SER A 249 25.89 16.24 24.67
N ASP A 250 25.69 16.38 25.96
CA ASP A 250 26.26 17.34 26.87
C ASP A 250 27.79 17.33 26.80
N GLU A 251 28.37 18.23 26.02
CA GLU A 251 29.82 18.52 26.01
C GLU A 251 30.14 19.98 26.38
N ARG A 252 29.18 20.70 26.99
CA ARG A 252 29.36 22.10 27.42
C ARG A 252 29.42 22.31 28.93
N PHE A 253 29.75 21.26 29.69
CA PHE A 253 30.13 21.39 31.10
C PHE A 253 31.62 21.13 31.33
N ARG A 254 32.50 21.71 30.50
CA ARG A 254 33.91 21.92 30.87
C ARG A 254 34.39 23.33 30.50
N ARG A 255 34.75 24.07 31.55
CA ARG A 255 35.63 25.25 31.58
C ARG A 255 35.05 26.55 30.99
N ARG A 256 34.35 27.30 31.85
CA ARG A 256 34.36 28.78 31.79
C ARG A 256 35.73 29.29 32.24
N PRO A 257 36.53 29.98 31.41
CA PRO A 257 37.55 30.89 31.89
C PRO A 257 36.92 32.26 32.24
N PRO A 258 37.53 33.05 33.13
CA PRO A 258 36.96 34.30 33.59
C PRO A 258 37.00 35.40 32.51
N ARG A 259 35.96 36.22 32.52
CA ARG A 259 35.74 37.43 31.71
C ARG A 259 36.95 38.38 31.78
N ARG A 260 37.44 38.81 30.61
CA ARG A 260 38.11 40.11 30.44
C ARG A 260 37.31 40.95 29.43
N SER A 261 37.12 42.20 29.80
CA SER A 261 36.34 43.25 29.14
C SER A 261 36.96 43.72 27.81
N PRO A 262 36.21 44.48 26.99
CA PRO A 262 36.46 44.64 25.55
C PRO A 262 37.41 45.82 25.26
N SER A 263 38.11 45.74 24.12
CA SER A 263 38.71 46.90 23.47
C SER A 263 38.48 46.80 21.95
N PRO A 264 38.10 47.90 21.27
CA PRO A 264 37.62 47.88 19.89
C PRO A 264 38.73 48.01 18.83
N ALA A 265 38.39 47.49 17.65
CA ALA A 265 38.86 47.68 16.26
C ALA A 265 40.11 48.55 15.97
N PRO A 266 40.84 48.21 14.90
CA PRO A 266 40.50 48.89 13.65
C PRO A 266 40.60 48.05 12.36
N ALA A 267 39.74 48.47 11.41
CA ALA A 267 39.96 48.68 9.98
C ALA A 267 40.74 47.64 9.15
N SER A 268 39.99 47.02 8.24
CA SER A 268 40.47 46.34 7.03
C SER A 268 41.21 47.28 6.08
N PRO A 269 42.13 46.73 5.27
CA PRO A 269 42.17 47.09 3.87
C PRO A 269 42.27 45.88 2.92
N GLN A 270 41.49 46.01 1.84
CA GLN A 270 41.66 45.55 0.46
C GLN A 270 42.82 44.59 0.11
N ARG A 271 42.51 43.54 -0.66
CA ARG A 271 42.94 43.31 -2.08
C ARG A 271 42.75 41.84 -2.48
N VAL A 272 42.02 41.58 -3.57
CA VAL A 272 42.50 41.11 -4.90
C VAL A 272 43.10 39.71 -4.90
N GLY A 273 42.52 38.81 -5.72
CA GLY A 273 43.26 37.68 -6.31
C GLY A 273 42.47 36.38 -6.47
N CYS A 274 41.88 36.15 -7.64
CA CYS A 274 41.84 34.80 -8.25
C CYS A 274 43.28 34.43 -8.70
N PRO A 275 43.64 33.20 -9.16
CA PRO A 275 42.81 32.04 -9.50
C PRO A 275 43.43 30.64 -9.18
N ARG A 276 42.74 29.59 -9.65
CA ARG A 276 43.23 28.24 -10.05
C ARG A 276 43.78 27.28 -8.97
N GLY A 277 43.14 26.11 -8.92
CA GLY A 277 43.86 24.88 -9.23
C GLY A 277 43.60 23.68 -8.30
N THR A 278 43.33 22.56 -8.96
CA THR A 278 43.66 21.17 -8.59
C THR A 278 42.58 20.29 -7.93
N SER A 279 42.16 19.32 -8.76
CA SER A 279 41.68 17.95 -8.47
C SER A 279 42.62 17.24 -7.46
N PRO A 280 42.31 16.09 -6.79
CA PRO A 280 41.53 14.97 -7.33
C PRO A 280 40.79 14.00 -6.34
N ARG A 281 40.10 13.02 -6.95
CA ARG A 281 39.91 11.60 -6.54
C ARG A 281 39.09 11.23 -5.28
N GLY A 282 38.25 10.20 -5.47
CA GLY A 282 37.76 9.31 -4.42
C GLY A 282 36.29 8.95 -4.63
N ALA A 283 35.98 8.05 -5.57
CA ALA A 283 35.70 6.63 -5.28
C ALA A 283 34.36 6.42 -4.54
N GLY A 284 33.38 5.92 -5.27
CA GLY A 284 32.08 5.49 -4.76
C GLY A 284 31.41 4.51 -5.72
N HIS A 285 32.11 3.43 -6.07
CA HIS A 285 31.50 2.24 -6.66
C HIS A 285 30.82 1.44 -5.54
N ALA A 286 29.50 1.35 -5.58
CA ALA A 286 28.70 0.17 -5.22
C ALA A 286 27.22 0.59 -5.16
N LEU A 287 26.50 0.50 -6.28
CA LEU A 287 25.03 0.42 -6.38
C LEU A 287 24.66 0.38 -7.87
N ALA A 288 24.84 -0.79 -8.51
CA ALA A 288 24.46 -0.98 -9.92
C ALA A 288 24.06 -2.44 -10.26
N ALA A 289 23.47 -3.17 -9.30
CA ALA A 289 23.09 -4.58 -9.51
C ALA A 289 21.58 -4.86 -9.46
N VAL A 290 20.71 -3.86 -9.24
CA VAL A 290 19.25 -4.08 -9.19
C VAL A 290 18.50 -3.46 -10.38
N ALA A 291 19.18 -2.67 -11.23
CA ALA A 291 18.54 -2.00 -12.39
C ALA A 291 18.73 -2.70 -13.76
N ALA A 292 19.35 -3.88 -13.82
CA ALA A 292 19.76 -4.51 -15.09
C ALA A 292 18.89 -5.69 -15.57
N ALA A 293 17.73 -5.96 -14.96
CA ALA A 293 16.85 -7.06 -15.38
C ALA A 293 15.71 -6.62 -16.32
N ARG A 294 15.65 -5.35 -16.73
CA ARG A 294 14.49 -4.79 -17.44
C ARG A 294 14.81 -4.18 -18.82
N THR A 295 15.71 -4.78 -19.60
CA THR A 295 15.81 -4.54 -21.05
C THR A 295 16.51 -5.71 -21.76
N GLY A 296 15.80 -6.43 -22.65
CA GLY A 296 16.47 -7.29 -23.65
C GLY A 296 15.79 -8.61 -24.03
N ARG A 297 14.96 -8.51 -25.08
CA ARG A 297 14.52 -9.53 -26.06
C ARG A 297 15.08 -10.96 -25.95
N GLY A 298 14.15 -11.92 -26.02
CA GLY A 298 14.19 -12.98 -27.04
C GLY A 298 14.93 -14.26 -26.69
N ALA A 299 14.41 -15.04 -25.74
CA ALA A 299 14.73 -16.46 -25.64
C ALA A 299 13.43 -17.26 -25.46
N ARG A 300 13.06 -18.06 -26.47
CA ARG A 300 12.03 -19.09 -26.35
C ARG A 300 12.60 -20.22 -25.48
N LEU A 301 12.02 -20.41 -24.30
CA LEU A 301 12.26 -21.55 -23.42
C LEU A 301 10.93 -22.32 -23.21
N PRO A 302 10.99 -23.62 -22.86
CA PRO A 302 9.99 -24.60 -23.26
C PRO A 302 8.70 -24.50 -22.45
N LEU A 303 7.60 -24.88 -23.09
CA LEU A 303 6.26 -25.08 -22.53
C LEU A 303 6.31 -26.05 -21.34
N TRP A 304 6.49 -25.51 -20.14
CA TRP A 304 6.15 -26.22 -18.91
C TRP A 304 4.62 -26.17 -18.76
N ARG A 305 4.00 -27.34 -18.84
CA ARG A 305 2.56 -27.52 -18.60
C ARG A 305 2.25 -27.03 -17.19
N ARG A 306 1.35 -26.04 -17.08
CA ARG A 306 0.68 -25.64 -15.83
C ARG A 306 0.09 -26.89 -15.16
N PRO A 307 0.34 -27.17 -13.87
CA PRO A 307 -0.55 -28.04 -13.12
C PRO A 307 -1.88 -27.31 -12.95
N ALA A 308 -2.96 -27.94 -13.38
CA ALA A 308 -4.32 -27.50 -13.10
C ALA A 308 -4.59 -27.71 -11.61
N HIS A 309 -4.56 -26.63 -10.82
CA HIS A 309 -5.08 -26.66 -9.45
C HIS A 309 -6.56 -26.23 -9.45
N PRO A 310 -7.46 -27.04 -8.89
CA PRO A 310 -8.88 -26.77 -8.90
C PRO A 310 -9.24 -25.87 -7.72
N TRP A 311 -9.55 -24.60 -8.00
CA TRP A 311 -10.40 -23.80 -7.11
C TRP A 311 -11.84 -24.34 -7.22
N ARG A 312 -12.11 -25.47 -6.57
CA ARG A 312 -13.47 -25.96 -6.31
C ARG A 312 -13.88 -25.48 -4.93
N SER A 313 -14.91 -24.64 -4.92
CA SER A 313 -15.86 -24.38 -3.83
C SER A 313 -15.79 -25.39 -2.66
N GLY A 314 -15.01 -25.06 -1.63
CA GLY A 314 -14.88 -25.84 -0.40
C GLY A 314 -15.37 -25.03 0.78
N ARG A 315 -16.38 -25.56 1.48
CA ARG A 315 -16.92 -25.01 2.72
C ARG A 315 -15.81 -24.80 3.76
N TRP A 316 -15.81 -23.63 4.40
CA TRP A 316 -15.08 -23.41 5.64
C TRP A 316 -15.57 -24.35 6.75
N PRO A 317 -14.69 -24.91 7.59
CA PRO A 317 -15.12 -25.67 8.77
C PRO A 317 -15.78 -24.70 9.76
N THR A 318 -17.06 -24.93 10.03
CA THR A 318 -17.80 -24.27 11.10
C THR A 318 -17.22 -24.74 12.43
N ARG A 319 -16.37 -23.92 13.07
CA ARG A 319 -16.01 -24.17 14.48
C ARG A 319 -17.25 -23.97 15.35
N CYS A 320 -17.50 -24.99 16.17
CA CYS A 320 -18.58 -25.09 17.13
C CYS A 320 -18.56 -23.91 18.10
N TYR A 321 -19.63 -23.12 18.12
CA TYR A 321 -19.95 -22.24 19.25
C TYR A 321 -20.64 -23.07 20.35
N PRO A 322 -20.35 -22.84 21.63
CA PRO A 322 -21.06 -23.51 22.71
C PRO A 322 -22.52 -23.01 22.80
N ASP A 323 -23.37 -23.98 23.04
CA ASP A 323 -24.82 -23.99 23.13
C ASP A 323 -25.38 -22.87 24.04
N ARG A 324 -26.00 -21.84 23.46
CA ARG A 324 -26.80 -20.86 24.21
C ARG A 324 -28.22 -21.39 24.36
N ARG A 325 -28.54 -21.93 25.54
CA ARG A 325 -29.92 -22.27 25.93
C ARG A 325 -30.84 -21.04 25.84
N PRO A 326 -32.06 -21.17 25.30
CA PRO A 326 -33.05 -20.09 25.35
C PRO A 326 -33.62 -19.90 26.77
N PRO A 327 -34.09 -18.69 27.12
CA PRO A 327 -34.69 -18.41 28.41
C PRO A 327 -36.06 -19.11 28.55
N ARG A 328 -36.35 -19.62 29.75
CA ARG A 328 -37.65 -20.17 30.12
C ARG A 328 -38.74 -19.08 30.10
N PRO A 329 -39.96 -19.40 29.67
CA PRO A 329 -41.08 -18.47 29.80
C PRO A 329 -41.48 -18.33 31.28
N LEU A 330 -41.75 -17.08 31.68
CA LEU A 330 -42.41 -16.73 32.93
C LEU A 330 -43.85 -17.29 32.88
N GLN A 331 -44.17 -18.16 33.84
CA GLN A 331 -45.55 -18.55 34.11
C GLN A 331 -46.20 -17.48 34.99
N ALA A 332 -47.43 -17.09 34.62
CA ALA A 332 -48.40 -16.43 35.47
C ALA A 332 -49.48 -17.44 35.84
#